data_AF-A0A1U7I424-F1
#
_entry.id   AF-A0A1U7I424-F1
#
_cell.length_a   1.000
_cell.length_b   1.000
_cell.length_c   1.000
_cell.angle_alpha   90.00
_cell.angle_beta   90.00
_cell.angle_gamma   90.00
#
_symmetry.space_group_name_H-M   'P 1'
#
loop_
_entity.id
_entity.type
_entity.pdbx_description
1 polymer ?
#
loop_
_entity_poly.entity_id
_entity_poly.type
_entity_poly.pdbx_seq_one_letter_code
_entity_poly.pdbx_strand_id
1 'polypeptide(L)' 'MRVFKQVSYVQISQGWQTYVFPVRGGFVRYKLLPTLRDFEQAKENCIRQGWKMTNATSLVKKMNSSSTQIESIF' A
#
# COMPACT_ATOMS: atom_id res chain seq x y z
N MET A 1 14.67 16.06 -11.52
CA MET A 1 13.96 14.89 -10.98
C MET A 1 12.74 15.37 -10.22
N ARG A 2 11.51 15.23 -10.76
CA ARG A 2 10.30 15.61 -10.01
C ARG A 2 10.10 14.57 -8.92
N VAL A 3 10.29 14.96 -7.66
CA VAL A 3 10.08 14.03 -6.57
C VAL A 3 8.59 13.93 -6.30
N PHE A 4 7.97 12.88 -6.83
CA PHE A 4 6.58 12.60 -6.53
C PHE A 4 6.49 12.03 -5.11
N LYS A 5 5.68 12.65 -4.26
CA LYS A 5 5.27 12.02 -3.01
C LYS A 5 4.45 10.79 -3.38
N GLN A 6 4.92 9.61 -2.99
CA GLN A 6 4.30 8.34 -3.37
C GLN A 6 3.66 7.69 -2.14
N VAL A 7 2.47 7.14 -2.35
CA VAL A 7 1.77 6.29 -1.38
C VAL A 7 1.54 4.92 -2.02
N SER A 8 1.85 3.86 -1.29
CA SER A 8 1.42 2.51 -1.64
C SER A 8 0.40 2.04 -0.61
N TYR A 9 -0.56 1.21 -1.03
CA TYR A 9 -1.53 0.61 -0.10
C TYR A 9 -1.66 -0.90 -0.32
N VAL A 10 -2.00 -1.60 0.75
CA VAL A 10 -2.26 -3.04 0.74
C VAL A 10 -3.59 -3.27 1.44
N GLN A 11 -4.50 -3.99 0.79
CA GLN A 11 -5.72 -4.47 1.42
C GLN A 11 -5.39 -5.67 2.32
N ILE A 12 -5.76 -5.56 3.58
CA ILE A 12 -5.66 -6.57 4.61
C ILE A 12 -7.06 -6.84 5.20
N SER A 13 -7.19 -7.84 6.07
CA SER A 13 -8.49 -8.19 6.69
C SER A 13 -9.14 -7.02 7.44
N GLN A 14 -8.32 -6.12 7.99
CA GLN A 14 -8.74 -4.98 8.79
C GLN A 14 -8.93 -3.68 7.97
N GLY A 15 -8.83 -3.74 6.64
CA GLY A 15 -8.97 -2.57 5.75
C GLY A 15 -7.76 -2.32 4.86
N TRP A 16 -7.38 -1.07 4.65
CA TRP A 16 -6.30 -0.66 3.75
C TRP A 16 -5.13 -0.05 4.53
N GLN A 17 -4.02 -0.79 4.63
CA GLN A 17 -2.79 -0.26 5.20
C GLN A 17 -2.05 0.57 4.15
N THR A 18 -1.73 1.82 4.49
CA THR A 18 -0.99 2.73 3.62
C THR A 18 0.47 2.89 4.05
N TYR A 19 1.33 3.16 3.07
CA TYR A 19 2.77 3.36 3.19
C TYR A 19 3.17 4.59 2.40
N VAL A 20 3.88 5.52 3.03
CA VAL A 20 4.36 6.75 2.39
C VAL A 20 5.86 6.60 2.11
N PHE A 21 6.26 7.01 0.91
CA PHE A 21 7.64 6.99 0.43
C PHE A 21 8.14 8.44 0.39
N PRO A 22 8.86 8.91 1.42
CA PRO A 22 9.48 10.21 1.39
C PRO A 22 10.60 10.25 0.34
N VAL A 23 10.97 11.46 -0.08
CA VAL A 23 12.04 11.73 -1.06
C VAL A 23 13.38 11.07 -0.69
N ARG A 24 13.63 10.93 0.62
CA ARG A 24 14.83 10.33 1.21
C ARG A 24 14.38 9.51 2.42
N GLY A 25 14.97 8.33 2.59
CA GLY A 25 14.74 7.46 3.75
C GLY A 25 13.55 6.52 3.58
N GLY A 26 13.80 5.32 3.05
CA GLY A 26 12.90 4.15 3.13
C GLY A 26 11.42 4.40 2.83
N PHE A 27 10.57 3.57 3.43
CA PHE A 27 9.13 3.73 3.44
C PHE A 27 8.63 3.75 4.89
N VAL A 28 7.56 4.49 5.12
CA VAL A 28 6.95 4.61 6.46
C VAL A 28 5.52 4.09 6.41
N ARG A 29 5.17 3.18 7.33
CA ARG A 29 3.78 2.78 7.57
C ARG A 29 3.02 4.00 8.10
N TYR A 30 1.97 4.43 7.41
CA TYR A 30 1.30 5.69 7.71
C TYR A 30 -0.03 5.52 8.43
N LYS A 31 -1.09 5.13 7.71
CA LYS A 31 -2.43 4.96 8.28
C LYS A 31 -3.09 3.67 7.82
N LEU A 32 -3.81 3.03 8.74
CA LEU A 32 -4.78 1.99 8.44
C LEU A 32 -6.13 2.66 8.23
N LEU A 33 -6.73 2.44 7.07
CA LEU A 33 -8.05 2.95 6.73
C LEU A 33 -9.03 1.78 6.82
N PRO A 34 -9.90 1.70 7.84
CA PRO A 34 -10.70 0.51 8.10
C PRO A 34 -11.90 0.39 7.15
N THR A 35 -12.41 1.51 6.62
CA THR A 35 -13.59 1.52 5.75
C THR A 35 -13.24 1.87 4.31
N LEU A 36 -14.04 1.35 3.36
CA LEU A 36 -13.89 1.67 1.94
C LEU A 36 -14.11 3.16 1.67
N ARG A 37 -15.05 3.78 2.38
CA ARG A 37 -15.35 5.22 2.25
C ARG A 37 -14.15 6.08 2.60
N ASP A 38 -13.51 5.82 3.75
CA ASP A 38 -12.32 6.57 4.18
C ASP A 38 -11.15 6.34 3.23
N PHE A 39 -11.02 5.12 2.70
CA PHE A 39 -10.02 4.78 1.71
C PHE A 39 -10.20 5.54 0.39
N GLU A 40 -11.40 5.53 -0.20
CA GLU A 40 -11.66 6.25 -1.45
C GLU A 40 -11.54 7.76 -1.27
N GLN A 41 -12.00 8.32 -0.14
CA GLN A 41 -11.81 9.73 0.17
C GLN A 41 -10.32 10.11 0.29
N ALA A 42 -9.51 9.28 0.98
CA ALA A 42 -8.07 9.49 1.07
C ALA A 42 -7.38 9.38 -0.30
N LYS A 43 -7.86 8.46 -1.14
CA LYS A 43 -7.35 8.24 -2.50
C LYS A 43 -7.61 9.42 -3.42
N GLU A 44 -8.84 9.93 -3.43
CA GLU A 44 -9.19 11.14 -4.18
C GLU A 44 -8.36 12.35 -3.73
N ASN A 45 -8.16 12.52 -2.41
CA ASN A 45 -7.35 13.59 -1.87
C ASN A 45 -5.88 13.49 -2.30
N CYS A 46 -5.30 12.28 -2.32
CA CYS A 46 -3.94 12.05 -2.81
C CYS A 46 -3.81 12.42 -4.29
N ILE A 47 -4.75 11.98 -5.13
CA ILE A 47 -4.77 12.30 -6.57
C ILE A 47 -4.88 13.81 -6.77
N ARG A 48 -5.78 14.49 -6.05
CA ARG A 48 -5.98 15.95 -6.11
C ARG A 48 -4.71 16.73 -5.75
N GLN A 49 -3.92 16.22 -4.81
CA GLN A 49 -2.65 16.83 -4.42
C GLN A 49 -1.47 16.42 -5.32
N GLY A 50 -1.70 15.63 -6.37
CA GLY A 50 -0.66 15.17 -7.30
C GLY A 50 0.23 14.06 -6.74
N TRP A 51 -0.20 13.34 -5.71
CA TRP A 51 0.53 12.20 -5.16
C TRP A 51 0.30 10.96 -6.02
N LYS A 52 1.35 10.16 -6.22
CA LYS A 52 1.24 8.89 -6.91
C LYS A 52 0.75 7.82 -5.94
N MET A 53 -0.43 7.25 -6.19
CA MET A 53 -0.92 6.09 -5.43
C MET A 53 -0.68 4.78 -6.19
N THR A 54 -0.19 3.76 -5.47
CA THR A 54 0.11 2.42 -6.02
C THR A 54 -0.62 1.34 -5.23
N ASN A 55 -1.34 0.47 -5.93
CA ASN A 55 -1.94 -0.72 -5.33
C ASN A 55 -0.89 -1.83 -5.21
N ALA A 56 -0.42 -2.10 -4.00
CA ALA A 56 0.53 -3.18 -3.73
C ALA A 56 -0.16 -4.50 -3.34
N THR A 57 -1.50 -4.52 -3.21
CA THR A 57 -2.27 -5.70 -2.79
C THR A 57 -2.00 -6.92 -3.67
N SER A 58 -2.02 -6.74 -4.99
CA SER A 58 -1.80 -7.85 -5.93
C SER A 58 -0.38 -8.42 -5.84
N LEU A 59 0.61 -7.56 -5.63
CA LEU A 59 2.00 -7.97 -5.46
C LEU A 59 2.17 -8.78 -4.16
N VAL A 60 1.60 -8.30 -3.05
CA VAL A 60 1.65 -9.00 -1.76
C VAL A 60 0.92 -10.34 -1.83
N LYS A 61 -0.26 -10.39 -2.47
CA LYS A 61 -0.98 -11.65 -2.72
C LYS A 61 -0.13 -12.65 -3.49
N LYS A 62 0.56 -12.20 -4.55
CA LYS A 62 1.45 -13.04 -5.34
C LYS A 62 2.63 -13.56 -4.51
N MET A 63 3.31 -12.69 -3.76
CA MET A 63 4.39 -13.08 -2.86
C MET A 63 3.94 -14.17 -1.88
N ASN A 64 2.81 -13.95 -1.19
CA ASN A 64 2.30 -14.90 -0.21
C ASN A 64 1.93 -16.25 -0.85
N SER A 65 1.38 -16.25 -2.06
CA SER A 65 1.08 -17.49 -2.79
C SER A 65 2.33 -18.28 -3.21
N SER A 66 3.44 -17.59 -3.46
CA SER A 66 4.73 -18.23 -3.77
C SER A 66 5.43 -18.75 -2.50
N SER A 67 5.17 -18.16 -1.33
CA SER A 67 5.70 -18.63 -0.05
C SER A 67 5.08 -19.94 0.44
N THR A 68 3.87 -20.28 -0.01
CA THR A 68 3.18 -21.53 0.37
C THR A 68 3.84 -22.80 -0.19
N GLN A 69 4.76 -22.69 -1.15
CA GLN A 69 5.51 -23.84 -1.68
C GLN A 69 6.64 -24.35 -0.77
N ILE A 70 6.96 -23.65 0.33
CA ILE A 70 8.08 -24.02 1.21
C ILE A 70 7.62 -24.87 2.42
N GLU A 71 6.31 -24.99 2.69
CA GLU A 71 5.80 -25.70 3.87
C GLU A 71 5.54 -27.21 3.67
N SER A 72 5.91 -27.81 2.53
CA SER A 72 5.72 -29.27 2.30
C SER A 72 6.91 -30.15 2.74
N ILE A 73 7.72 -29.70 3.71
CA ILE A 73 8.83 -30.48 4.30
C ILE A 73 8.81 -30.42 5.84
N PHE A 74 7.63 -30.53 6.45
CA PHE A 74 7.48 -30.90 7.85
C PHE A 74 6.29 -31.84 8.03
#